data_AF-A0A1V4TDP2-F1
#
_entry.id   AF-A0A1V4TDP2-F1
#
_cell.length_a   1.000
_cell.length_b   1.000
_cell.length_c   1.000
_cell.angle_alpha   90.00
_cell.angle_beta   90.00
_cell.angle_gamma   90.00
#
_symmetry.space_group_name_H-M   'P 1'
#
loop_
_entity.id
_entity.type
_entity.pdbx_description
1 polymer ?
#
loop_
_entity_poly.entity_id
_entity_poly.type
_entity_poly.pdbx_seq_one_letter_code
_entity_poly.pdbx_strand_id
1 'polypeptide(L)'
;MRKILPLILVVTIFMVVLVSGCITNEEKENNSNNYTQGDIFFQYPTSWGVAEVNSTDGVAAVGDPETVINGKPTTSVVIQKYNNTNNYNLQTAYSQNYASYFNNTGRVKVSEGNFTLNNAKVYEMVYTSSDSGIKKKYRAVWLQKGQNIYVILASAKVEDYDAQQSNFDMIINSFQAS
;
A
#
# COMPACT_ATOMS: atom_id res chain seq x y z
N MET A 1 20.41 53.77 -53.40
CA MET A 1 21.25 54.74 -52.66
C MET A 1 21.09 54.49 -51.17
N ARG A 2 22.20 54.47 -50.44
CA ARG A 2 22.27 54.31 -48.96
C ARG A 2 21.48 55.39 -48.25
N LYS A 3 20.90 55.08 -47.08
CA LYS A 3 21.16 55.76 -45.79
C LYS A 3 20.44 55.05 -44.63
N ILE A 4 21.15 54.21 -43.86
CA ILE A 4 21.54 54.39 -42.44
C ILE A 4 20.39 54.76 -41.49
N LEU A 5 19.98 53.77 -40.67
CA LEU A 5 19.40 53.92 -39.33
C LEU A 5 20.40 54.70 -38.44
N PRO A 6 19.99 55.44 -37.37
CA PRO A 6 19.62 54.76 -36.12
C PRO A 6 18.67 55.53 -35.18
N LEU A 7 18.28 54.82 -34.11
CA LEU A 7 18.13 55.31 -32.73
C LEU A 7 16.74 55.82 -32.27
N ILE A 8 16.33 55.23 -31.14
CA ILE A 8 15.36 55.68 -30.14
C ILE A 8 13.87 55.57 -30.52
N LEU A 9 13.20 54.52 -30.04
CA LEU A 9 12.12 54.69 -29.06
C LEU A 9 11.60 53.33 -28.56
N VAL A 10 11.66 53.16 -27.24
CA VAL A 10 10.75 52.32 -26.44
C VAL A 10 10.94 50.80 -26.49
N VAL A 11 12.01 50.35 -25.83
CA VAL A 11 11.94 49.14 -25.01
C VAL A 11 11.01 49.47 -23.83
N THR A 12 9.75 49.02 -23.88
CA THR A 12 8.87 48.98 -22.70
C THR A 12 8.25 47.60 -22.59
N ILE A 13 8.83 46.88 -21.65
CA ILE A 13 8.29 45.76 -20.87
C ILE A 13 6.79 45.90 -20.64
N PHE A 14 6.00 44.89 -21.07
CA PHE A 14 4.75 44.42 -20.46
C PHE A 14 4.40 43.09 -21.15
N MET A 15 3.94 42.02 -20.53
CA MET A 15 3.88 41.54 -19.16
C MET A 15 3.49 40.07 -19.34
N VAL A 16 4.22 39.16 -18.71
CA VAL A 16 3.93 37.72 -18.77
C VAL A 16 2.64 37.49 -18.01
N VAL A 17 1.59 37.03 -18.69
CA VAL A 17 0.46 36.37 -18.01
C VAL A 17 0.39 34.94 -18.51
N LEU A 18 1.41 34.17 -18.13
CA LEU A 18 1.20 32.75 -17.92
C LEU A 18 0.25 32.69 -16.73
N VAL A 19 -1.02 32.45 -16.99
CA VAL A 19 -1.94 31.99 -15.95
C VAL A 19 -1.49 30.57 -15.61
N SER A 20 -0.38 30.45 -14.91
CA SER A 20 -0.12 29.32 -14.03
C SER A 20 -1.21 29.42 -12.98
N GLY A 21 -2.36 28.83 -13.28
CA GLY A 21 -3.21 28.32 -12.24
C GLY A 21 -2.34 27.36 -11.45
N CYS A 22 -1.73 27.86 -10.37
CA CYS A 22 -1.48 27.05 -9.21
C CYS A 22 -2.83 26.44 -8.87
N ILE A 23 -3.08 25.23 -9.36
CA ILE A 23 -3.72 24.25 -8.52
C ILE A 23 -2.88 24.28 -7.25
N THR A 24 -3.40 24.92 -6.22
CA THR A 24 -3.05 24.58 -4.87
C THR A 24 -3.37 23.10 -4.78
N ASN A 25 -2.37 22.27 -5.08
CA ASN A 25 -2.23 21.01 -4.41
C ASN A 25 -2.18 21.45 -2.95
N GLU A 26 -3.34 21.49 -2.31
CA GLU A 26 -3.41 21.19 -0.90
C GLU A 26 -2.75 19.81 -0.82
N GLU A 27 -1.44 19.82 -0.64
CA GLU A 27 -0.74 18.77 0.05
C GLU A 27 -1.53 18.64 1.34
N LYS A 28 -2.52 17.75 1.34
CA LYS A 28 -2.88 17.04 2.55
C LYS A 28 -1.54 16.53 3.03
N GLU A 29 -0.98 17.18 4.04
CA GLU A 29 0.17 16.64 4.75
C GLU A 29 -0.20 15.19 5.03
N ASN A 30 0.42 14.26 4.28
CA ASN A 30 0.27 12.84 4.51
C ASN A 30 1.11 12.53 5.75
N ASN A 31 0.67 13.07 6.88
CA ASN A 31 1.25 12.85 8.18
C ASN A 31 1.16 11.35 8.42
N SER A 32 2.33 10.71 8.36
CA SER A 32 2.52 9.28 8.51
C SER A 32 3.47 9.01 9.67
N ASN A 33 3.22 7.91 10.36
CA ASN A 33 4.16 7.35 11.32
C ASN A 33 5.08 6.35 10.60
N ASN A 34 6.23 6.09 11.20
CA ASN A 34 7.19 5.10 10.72
C ASN A 34 7.21 3.90 11.65
N TYR A 35 7.06 2.70 11.09
CA TYR A 35 7.38 1.47 11.77
C TYR A 35 8.82 1.08 11.44
N THR A 36 9.64 0.83 12.46
CA THR A 36 11.01 0.32 12.31
C THR A 36 11.27 -0.74 13.36
N GLN A 37 11.45 -1.99 12.94
CA GLN A 37 11.85 -3.08 13.82
C GLN A 37 12.67 -4.12 13.05
N GLY A 38 13.92 -4.35 13.48
CA GLY A 38 14.83 -5.23 12.76
C GLY A 38 15.14 -4.69 11.37
N ASP A 39 14.94 -5.53 10.35
CA ASP A 39 15.06 -5.20 8.93
C ASP A 39 13.78 -4.60 8.33
N ILE A 40 12.67 -4.58 9.08
CA ILE A 40 11.36 -4.16 8.57
C ILE A 40 11.16 -2.65 8.75
N PHE A 41 10.81 -1.99 7.65
CA PHE A 41 10.38 -0.60 7.63
C PHE A 41 9.14 -0.40 6.75
N PHE A 42 8.21 0.43 7.20
CA PHE A 42 7.11 0.97 6.40
C PHE A 42 6.49 2.21 7.08
N GLN A 43 5.80 3.02 6.28
CA GLN A 43 4.99 4.14 6.74
C GLN A 43 3.54 3.69 6.94
N TYR A 44 2.86 4.26 7.93
CA TYR A 44 1.45 3.99 8.21
C TYR A 44 0.71 5.26 8.65
N PRO A 45 -0.63 5.31 8.57
CA PRO A 45 -1.40 6.50 8.94
C PRO A 45 -1.13 6.96 10.38
N THR A 46 -1.07 8.27 10.61
CA THR A 46 -0.83 8.82 11.96
C THR A 46 -1.91 8.46 12.98
N SER A 47 -3.14 8.24 12.52
CA SER A 47 -4.26 7.80 13.35
C SER A 47 -4.18 6.33 13.78
N TRP A 48 -3.32 5.52 13.15
CA TRP A 48 -3.21 4.10 13.46
C TRP A 48 -2.15 3.85 14.54
N GLY A 49 -2.29 2.72 15.23
CA GLY A 49 -1.34 2.24 16.23
C GLY A 49 -0.61 0.97 15.78
N VAL A 50 0.54 0.69 16.39
CA VAL A 50 1.18 -0.63 16.29
C VAL A 50 0.30 -1.65 17.01
N ALA A 51 0.01 -2.76 16.34
CA ALA A 51 -0.83 -3.83 16.86
C ALA A 51 0.01 -5.05 17.23
N GLU A 52 -0.49 -5.87 18.16
CA GLU A 52 0.15 -7.13 18.48
C GLU A 52 0.10 -8.11 17.31
N VAL A 53 1.24 -8.74 17.05
CA VAL A 53 1.38 -9.76 16.03
C VAL A 53 0.95 -11.10 16.58
N ASN A 54 -0.28 -11.49 16.29
CA ASN A 54 -0.90 -12.74 16.76
C ASN A 54 -1.05 -13.81 15.66
N SER A 55 -0.58 -13.53 14.44
CA SER A 55 -0.61 -14.48 13.33
C SER A 55 0.68 -15.28 13.24
N THR A 56 0.58 -16.55 12.86
CA THR A 56 1.74 -17.34 12.44
C THR A 56 2.56 -16.58 11.40
N ASP A 57 3.88 -16.61 11.54
CA ASP A 57 4.85 -15.95 10.67
C ASP A 57 4.68 -14.42 10.53
N GLY A 58 3.88 -13.79 11.39
CA GLY A 58 3.76 -12.34 11.44
C GLY A 58 5.05 -11.72 11.95
N VAL A 59 5.46 -10.61 11.33
CA VAL A 59 6.66 -9.85 11.71
C VAL A 59 6.34 -8.41 12.10
N ALA A 60 5.21 -7.86 11.63
CA ALA A 60 4.73 -6.54 12.01
C ALA A 60 3.22 -6.44 11.84
N ALA A 61 2.56 -5.58 12.63
CA ALA A 61 1.17 -5.26 12.46
C ALA A 61 0.87 -3.81 12.89
N VAL A 62 -0.03 -3.16 12.15
CA VAL A 62 -0.60 -1.85 12.48
C VAL A 62 -2.11 -1.89 12.26
N GLY A 63 -2.86 -1.08 12.98
CA GLY A 63 -4.31 -1.02 12.82
C GLY A 63 -4.94 0.23 13.38
N ASP A 64 -6.17 0.46 12.94
CA ASP A 64 -6.96 1.61 13.35
C ASP A 64 -7.60 1.34 14.73
N PRO A 65 -7.20 2.07 15.79
CA PRO A 65 -7.72 1.85 17.14
C PRO A 65 -9.23 2.15 17.25
N GLU A 66 -9.80 2.98 16.36
CA GLU A 66 -11.23 3.32 16.36
C GLU A 66 -12.10 2.18 15.81
N THR A 67 -11.49 1.16 15.22
CA THR A 67 -12.20 0.05 14.57
C THR A 67 -12.15 -1.26 15.38
N VAL A 68 -11.74 -1.20 16.64
CA VAL A 68 -11.53 -2.37 17.50
C VAL A 68 -12.86 -3.04 17.85
N ILE A 69 -12.97 -4.32 17.53
CA ILE A 69 -14.08 -5.19 17.96
C ILE A 69 -13.47 -6.46 18.55
N ASN A 70 -13.94 -6.87 19.74
CA ASN A 70 -13.41 -8.03 20.46
C ASN A 70 -11.88 -7.99 20.65
N GLY A 71 -11.35 -6.80 20.95
CA GLY A 71 -9.92 -6.59 21.20
C GLY A 71 -9.03 -6.58 19.96
N LYS A 72 -9.59 -6.58 18.74
CA LYS A 72 -8.82 -6.55 17.48
C LYS A 72 -9.32 -5.46 16.53
N PRO A 73 -8.43 -4.65 15.92
CA PRO A 73 -8.81 -3.72 14.88
C PRO A 73 -9.48 -4.44 13.71
N THR A 74 -10.63 -3.93 13.26
CA THR A 74 -11.25 -4.44 12.03
C THR A 74 -10.61 -3.84 10.79
N THR A 75 -9.99 -2.68 10.88
CA THR A 75 -9.10 -2.12 9.85
C THR A 75 -7.64 -2.27 10.28
N SER A 76 -6.85 -3.04 9.52
CA SER A 76 -5.48 -3.37 9.88
C SER A 76 -4.63 -3.81 8.69
N VAL A 77 -3.31 -3.73 8.86
CA VAL A 77 -2.33 -4.39 8.01
C VAL A 77 -1.45 -5.29 8.86
N VAL A 78 -1.28 -6.54 8.43
CA VAL A 78 -0.33 -7.50 9.01
C VAL A 78 0.70 -7.86 7.95
N ILE A 79 1.97 -7.81 8.31
CA ILE A 79 3.07 -8.23 7.45
C ILE A 79 3.57 -9.58 7.95
N GLN A 80 3.64 -10.54 7.04
CA GLN A 80 4.07 -11.91 7.30
C GLN A 80 5.29 -12.26 6.46
N LYS A 81 6.19 -13.05 7.02
CA LYS A 81 7.32 -13.64 6.31
C LYS A 81 6.97 -15.06 5.90
N TYR A 82 6.76 -15.31 4.61
CA TYR A 82 6.38 -16.63 4.12
C TYR A 82 7.46 -17.68 4.44
N ASN A 83 7.07 -18.75 5.13
CA ASN A 83 7.96 -19.85 5.47
C ASN A 83 8.31 -20.68 4.22
N ASN A 84 9.38 -20.30 3.54
CA ASN A 84 9.77 -20.85 2.24
C ASN A 84 10.71 -22.07 2.35
N THR A 85 10.34 -23.09 3.12
CA THR A 85 11.18 -24.29 3.32
C THR A 85 11.53 -25.03 2.02
N ASN A 86 10.67 -24.94 1.01
CA ASN A 86 10.85 -25.57 -0.29
C ASN A 86 11.63 -24.72 -1.31
N ASN A 87 12.16 -23.56 -0.90
CA ASN A 87 12.89 -22.63 -1.77
C ASN A 87 12.11 -22.23 -3.05
N TYR A 88 10.81 -22.05 -2.94
CA TYR A 88 9.97 -21.58 -4.04
C TYR A 88 10.34 -20.15 -4.43
N ASN A 89 10.28 -19.86 -5.72
CA ASN A 89 10.24 -18.47 -6.17
C ASN A 89 8.88 -17.85 -5.80
N LEU A 90 8.80 -16.51 -5.86
CA LEU A 90 7.58 -15.76 -5.51
C LEU A 90 6.31 -16.27 -6.20
N GLN A 91 6.37 -16.54 -7.50
CA GLN A 91 5.21 -17.00 -8.26
C GLN A 91 4.74 -18.39 -7.79
N THR A 92 5.67 -19.32 -7.61
CA THR A 92 5.36 -20.67 -7.14
C THR A 92 4.79 -20.64 -5.72
N ALA A 93 5.38 -19.87 -4.81
CA ALA A 93 4.87 -19.71 -3.46
C ALA A 93 3.43 -19.17 -3.45
N TYR A 94 3.18 -18.12 -4.24
CA TYR A 94 1.86 -17.53 -4.42
C TYR A 94 0.84 -18.53 -4.97
N SER A 95 1.17 -19.22 -6.08
CA SER A 95 0.25 -20.17 -6.72
C SER A 95 -0.03 -21.38 -5.83
N GLN A 96 0.97 -21.90 -5.11
CA GLN A 96 0.77 -23.01 -4.17
C GLN A 96 -0.11 -22.60 -2.99
N ASN A 97 0.09 -21.38 -2.46
CA ASN A 97 -0.75 -20.88 -1.37
C ASN A 97 -2.24 -20.83 -1.76
N TYR A 98 -2.56 -20.41 -3.00
CA TYR A 98 -3.93 -20.23 -3.45
C TYR A 98 -4.56 -21.43 -4.18
N ALA A 99 -3.82 -22.51 -4.43
CA ALA A 99 -4.30 -23.69 -5.18
C ALA A 99 -5.57 -24.32 -4.57
N SER A 100 -5.69 -24.31 -3.24
CA SER A 100 -6.85 -24.84 -2.51
C SER A 100 -7.41 -23.88 -1.47
N TYR A 101 -6.87 -22.65 -1.37
CA TYR A 101 -7.16 -21.70 -0.28
C TYR A 101 -8.64 -21.35 -0.11
N PHE A 102 -9.39 -21.39 -1.22
CA PHE A 102 -10.81 -21.05 -1.26
C PHE A 102 -11.72 -22.29 -1.18
N ASN A 103 -11.19 -23.50 -1.40
CA ASN A 103 -11.97 -24.72 -1.51
C ASN A 103 -12.54 -25.12 -0.14
N ASN A 104 -13.86 -25.34 -0.07
CA ASN A 104 -14.56 -25.74 1.16
C ASN A 104 -14.31 -24.79 2.35
N THR A 105 -14.09 -23.51 2.08
CA THR A 105 -13.87 -22.48 3.10
C THR A 105 -15.01 -21.45 3.14
N GLY A 106 -15.06 -20.64 4.19
CA GLY A 106 -15.91 -19.43 4.25
C GLY A 106 -15.30 -18.22 3.53
N ARG A 107 -14.30 -18.41 2.65
CA ARG A 107 -13.61 -17.34 1.93
C ARG A 107 -14.07 -17.30 0.48
N VAL A 108 -14.25 -16.08 -0.04
CA VAL A 108 -14.70 -15.87 -1.42
C VAL A 108 -13.70 -14.99 -2.15
N LYS A 109 -13.09 -15.52 -3.21
CA LYS A 109 -12.21 -14.76 -4.11
C LYS A 109 -12.99 -13.62 -4.76
N VAL A 110 -12.39 -12.43 -4.78
CA VAL A 110 -12.94 -11.22 -5.42
C VAL A 110 -12.17 -10.91 -6.69
N SER A 111 -10.84 -10.80 -6.61
CA SER A 111 -9.97 -10.54 -7.76
C SER A 111 -8.58 -11.12 -7.53
N GLU A 112 -7.86 -11.31 -8.63
CA GLU A 112 -6.47 -11.75 -8.66
C GLU A 112 -5.74 -10.96 -9.73
N GLY A 113 -4.50 -10.56 -9.43
CA GLY A 113 -3.72 -9.72 -10.32
C GLY A 113 -2.25 -9.73 -10.00
N ASN A 114 -1.51 -8.90 -10.73
CA ASN A 114 -0.11 -8.61 -10.48
C ASN A 114 0.19 -7.19 -10.97
N PHE A 115 1.18 -6.55 -10.35
CA PHE A 115 1.66 -5.23 -10.73
C PHE A 115 3.17 -5.12 -10.50
N THR A 116 3.74 -3.96 -10.82
CA THR A 116 5.15 -3.67 -10.57
C THR A 116 5.26 -2.66 -9.42
N LEU A 117 6.06 -2.99 -8.41
CA LEU A 117 6.41 -2.12 -7.29
C LEU A 117 7.93 -2.01 -7.23
N ASN A 118 8.48 -0.79 -7.38
CA ASN A 118 9.93 -0.54 -7.40
C ASN A 118 10.70 -1.48 -8.36
N ASN A 119 10.21 -1.60 -9.60
CA ASN A 119 10.74 -2.48 -10.66
C ASN A 119 10.71 -3.99 -10.35
N ALA A 120 10.04 -4.41 -9.29
CA ALA A 120 9.83 -5.82 -8.97
C ALA A 120 8.36 -6.21 -9.20
N LYS A 121 8.15 -7.41 -9.76
CA LYS A 121 6.82 -7.98 -9.92
C LYS A 121 6.27 -8.41 -8.56
N VAL A 122 5.01 -8.06 -8.31
CA VAL A 122 4.27 -8.47 -7.11
C VAL A 122 2.94 -9.12 -7.51
N TYR A 123 2.44 -10.03 -6.69
CA TYR A 123 1.18 -10.74 -6.93
C TYR A 123 0.14 -10.29 -5.91
N GLU A 124 -1.11 -10.18 -6.35
CA GLU A 124 -2.21 -9.68 -5.54
C GLU A 124 -3.40 -10.64 -5.56
N MET A 125 -3.94 -10.91 -4.38
CA MET A 125 -5.21 -11.60 -4.19
C MET A 125 -6.13 -10.75 -3.32
N VAL A 126 -7.34 -10.48 -3.81
CA VAL A 126 -8.40 -9.84 -3.04
C VAL A 126 -9.49 -10.88 -2.77
N TYR A 127 -9.92 -10.98 -1.52
CA TYR A 127 -10.96 -11.90 -1.12
C TYR A 127 -11.78 -11.36 0.05
N THR A 128 -12.93 -11.97 0.30
CA THR A 128 -13.73 -11.71 1.51
C THR A 128 -13.74 -12.93 2.41
N SER A 129 -13.90 -12.70 3.70
CA SER A 129 -14.13 -13.74 4.70
C SER A 129 -14.99 -13.19 5.82
N SER A 130 -15.79 -14.05 6.45
CA SER A 130 -16.54 -13.72 7.65
C SER A 130 -15.97 -14.50 8.82
N ASP A 131 -15.56 -13.80 9.87
CA ASP A 131 -15.17 -14.40 11.15
C ASP A 131 -16.00 -13.75 12.27
N SER A 132 -16.59 -14.57 13.13
CA SER A 132 -17.36 -14.12 14.29
C SER A 132 -18.44 -13.09 13.96
N GLY A 133 -19.09 -13.22 12.79
CA GLY A 133 -20.14 -12.32 12.30
C GLY A 133 -19.66 -11.05 11.61
N ILE A 134 -18.34 -10.80 11.57
CA ILE A 134 -17.75 -9.63 10.92
C ILE A 134 -17.26 -10.02 9.54
N LYS A 135 -17.91 -9.49 8.50
CA LYS A 135 -17.49 -9.69 7.12
C LYS A 135 -16.40 -8.68 6.77
N LYS A 136 -15.22 -9.19 6.43
CA LYS A 136 -14.06 -8.38 6.02
C LYS A 136 -13.69 -8.63 4.56
N LYS A 137 -13.10 -7.62 3.95
CA LYS A 137 -12.42 -7.70 2.66
C LYS A 137 -10.91 -7.58 2.90
N TYR A 138 -10.14 -8.39 2.19
CA TYR A 138 -8.71 -8.55 2.36
C TYR A 138 -8.01 -8.30 1.05
N ARG A 139 -6.84 -7.66 1.12
CA ARG A 139 -5.87 -7.51 0.03
C ARG A 139 -4.56 -8.12 0.49
N ALA A 140 -4.19 -9.23 -0.11
CA ALA A 140 -2.90 -9.88 0.12
C ALA A 140 -1.95 -9.51 -1.01
N VAL A 141 -0.89 -8.78 -0.70
CA VAL A 141 0.18 -8.44 -1.66
C VAL A 141 1.40 -9.27 -1.34
N TRP A 142 1.81 -10.10 -2.29
CA TRP A 142 2.96 -10.99 -2.23
C TRP A 142 4.12 -10.36 -2.97
N LEU A 143 5.25 -10.22 -2.29
CA LEU A 143 6.45 -9.62 -2.87
C LEU A 143 7.72 -10.27 -2.32
N GLN A 144 8.81 -10.15 -3.08
CA GLN A 144 10.12 -10.67 -2.68
C GLN A 144 11.06 -9.52 -2.30
N LYS A 145 11.76 -9.67 -1.18
CA LYS A 145 12.83 -8.78 -0.71
C LYS A 145 14.04 -9.64 -0.36
N GLY A 146 15.13 -9.48 -1.11
CA GLY A 146 16.28 -10.38 -1.03
C GLY A 146 15.88 -11.84 -1.31
N GLN A 147 16.18 -12.73 -0.37
CA GLN A 147 15.81 -14.16 -0.43
C GLN A 147 14.45 -14.46 0.22
N ASN A 148 13.84 -13.47 0.87
CA ASN A 148 12.61 -13.64 1.64
C ASN A 148 11.38 -13.26 0.81
N ILE A 149 10.30 -14.01 1.01
CA ILE A 149 8.98 -13.69 0.48
C ILE A 149 8.15 -13.11 1.62
N TYR A 150 7.51 -11.98 1.38
CA TYR A 150 6.64 -11.30 2.33
C TYR A 150 5.21 -11.24 1.80
N VAL A 151 4.24 -11.31 2.71
CA VAL A 151 2.82 -11.10 2.45
C VAL A 151 2.37 -9.90 3.28
N ILE A 152 1.94 -8.83 2.62
CA ILE A 152 1.27 -7.70 3.25
C ILE A 152 -0.23 -7.95 3.15
N LEU A 153 -0.86 -8.26 4.28
CA LEU A 153 -2.28 -8.55 4.37
C LEU A 153 -3.02 -7.34 4.94
N ALA A 154 -3.58 -6.52 4.06
CA ALA A 154 -4.47 -5.43 4.42
C ALA A 154 -5.91 -5.92 4.56
N SER A 155 -6.65 -5.40 5.54
CA SER A 155 -8.03 -5.78 5.76
C SER A 155 -8.85 -4.67 6.39
N ALA A 156 -10.14 -4.64 6.07
CA ALA A 156 -11.16 -3.77 6.66
C ALA A 156 -12.51 -4.48 6.60
N LYS A 157 -13.53 -3.94 7.27
CA LYS A 157 -14.92 -4.35 6.99
C LYS A 157 -15.26 -4.06 5.52
N VAL A 158 -16.20 -4.80 4.96
CA VAL A 158 -16.55 -4.66 3.53
C VAL A 158 -17.00 -3.24 3.20
N GLU A 159 -17.81 -2.63 4.09
CA GLU A 159 -18.33 -1.28 3.96
C GLU A 159 -17.26 -0.18 4.05
N ASP A 160 -16.15 -0.44 4.75
CA ASP A 160 -15.08 0.55 4.97
C ASP A 160 -13.91 0.36 4.00
N TYR A 161 -13.78 -0.82 3.40
CA TYR A 161 -12.57 -1.25 2.69
C TYR A 161 -12.14 -0.31 1.55
N ASP A 162 -13.08 0.16 0.74
CA ASP A 162 -12.73 1.01 -0.40
C ASP A 162 -12.24 2.40 0.06
N ALA A 163 -12.70 2.89 1.22
CA ALA A 163 -12.21 4.14 1.81
C ALA A 163 -10.79 4.01 2.41
N GLN A 164 -10.33 2.78 2.67
CA GLN A 164 -9.02 2.51 3.26
C GLN A 164 -7.90 2.30 2.22
N GLN A 165 -8.19 2.35 0.92
CA GLN A 165 -7.18 2.03 -0.11
C GLN A 165 -5.94 2.92 -0.01
N SER A 166 -6.09 4.23 0.24
CA SER A 166 -4.95 5.13 0.40
C SER A 166 -4.06 4.76 1.59
N ASN A 167 -4.66 4.28 2.69
CA ASN A 167 -3.93 3.84 3.88
C ASN A 167 -3.18 2.53 3.60
N PHE A 168 -3.81 1.60 2.88
CA PHE A 168 -3.16 0.36 2.47
C PHE A 168 -2.02 0.62 1.48
N ASP A 169 -2.22 1.48 0.49
CA ASP A 169 -1.21 1.83 -0.50
C ASP A 169 0.00 2.52 0.14
N MET A 170 -0.21 3.39 1.14
CA MET A 170 0.90 3.99 1.90
C MET A 170 1.81 2.92 2.51
N ILE A 171 1.23 1.91 3.15
CA ILE A 171 1.98 0.83 3.80
C ILE A 171 2.66 -0.07 2.76
N ILE A 172 1.94 -0.46 1.70
CA ILE A 172 2.47 -1.32 0.64
C ILE A 172 3.63 -0.64 -0.11
N ASN A 173 3.48 0.64 -0.47
CA ASN A 173 4.44 1.37 -1.29
C ASN A 173 5.72 1.71 -0.53
N SER A 174 5.61 1.93 0.79
CA SER A 174 6.75 2.27 1.65
C SER A 174 7.48 1.04 2.21
N PHE A 175 6.95 -0.18 2.00
CA PHE A 175 7.51 -1.38 2.61
C PHE A 175 8.93 -1.72 2.12
N GLN A 176 9.82 -1.88 3.10
CA GLN A 176 11.20 -2.28 2.95
C GLN A 176 11.52 -3.41 3.93
N ALA A 177 12.38 -4.32 3.46
CA ALA A 177 12.97 -5.41 4.23
C ALA A 177 14.33 -5.74 3.60
N SER A 178 15.30 -6.20 4.40
CA SER A 178 16.66 -6.54 3.96
C SER A 178 17.01 -7.99 4.26
#